data_AF-A0A413ET38-F1
#
_entry.id   AF-A0A413ET38-F1
#
_cell.length_a   1.000
_cell.length_b   1.000
_cell.length_c   1.000
_cell.angle_alpha   90.00
_cell.angle_beta   90.00
_cell.angle_gamma   90.00
#
_symmetry.space_group_name_H-M   'P 1'
#
loop_
_entity.id
_entity.type
_entity.pdbx_description
1 polymer ?
#
loop_
_entity_poly.entity_id
_entity_poly.type
_entity_poly.pdbx_seq_one_letter_code
_entity_poly.pdbx_strand_id
1 'polypeptide(L)'
;MAIKKSQIEKWIVAQKKHRLSDTHVQMARELGLNPDKLGKIDNHRQESWKAPLPEFIEEIFYKRFKKERPDIVKPLKQILKEQEIKDKEKKKEKEKRRKEHEQEQMNNG
;
A
#
# COMPACT_ATOMS: atom_id res chain seq x y z
N MET A 1 5.09 -7.25 -8.09
CA MET A 1 3.73 -6.76 -8.46
C MET A 1 3.62 -5.30 -8.05
N ALA A 2 3.21 -4.41 -8.96
CA ALA A 2 2.91 -3.02 -8.60
C ALA A 2 1.58 -2.99 -7.82
N ILE A 3 1.60 -2.41 -6.61
CA ILE A 3 0.40 -2.25 -5.81
C ILE A 3 -0.44 -1.12 -6.42
N LYS A 4 -1.71 -1.39 -6.71
CA LYS A 4 -2.63 -0.40 -7.27
C LYS A 4 -2.90 0.72 -6.26
N LYS A 5 -3.06 1.96 -6.73
CA LYS A 5 -3.42 3.13 -5.90
C LYS A 5 -4.60 2.85 -4.97
N SER A 6 -5.68 2.27 -5.50
CA SER A 6 -6.87 1.90 -4.72
C SER A 6 -6.60 0.92 -3.59
N GLN A 7 -5.63 0.02 -3.73
CA GLN A 7 -5.25 -0.88 -2.66
C GLN A 7 -4.48 -0.15 -1.55
N ILE A 8 -3.64 0.83 -1.90
CA ILE A 8 -2.93 1.67 -0.92
C ILE A 8 -3.94 2.49 -0.11
N GLU A 9 -4.93 3.09 -0.77
CA GLU A 9 -5.98 3.86 -0.10
C GLU A 9 -6.77 3.01 0.91
N LYS A 10 -7.12 1.76 0.56
CA LYS A 10 -7.72 0.81 1.50
C LYS A 10 -6.84 0.56 2.72
N TRP A 11 -5.54 0.40 2.52
CA TRP A 11 -4.59 0.24 3.63
C TRP A 11 -4.51 1.49 4.51
N ILE A 12 -4.61 2.70 3.95
CA ILE A 12 -4.62 3.95 4.74
C ILE A 12 -5.87 4.01 5.63
N VAL A 13 -7.04 3.67 5.07
CA VAL A 13 -8.30 3.64 5.82
C VAL A 13 -8.22 2.59 6.94
N ALA A 14 -7.76 1.39 6.63
CA ALA A 14 -7.62 0.31 7.60
C ALA A 14 -6.60 0.66 8.70
N GLN A 15 -5.47 1.28 8.34
CA GLN A 15 -4.44 1.74 9.28
C GLN A 15 -5.04 2.70 10.31
N LYS A 16 -5.80 3.70 9.85
CA LYS A 16 -6.44 4.68 10.74
C LYS A 16 -7.53 4.03 11.59
N LYS A 17 -8.35 3.16 11.00
CA LYS A 17 -9.46 2.47 11.69
C LYS A 17 -8.97 1.56 12.82
N HIS A 18 -7.93 0.78 12.56
CA HIS A 18 -7.39 -0.21 13.48
C HIS A 18 -6.17 0.30 14.27
N ARG A 19 -5.87 1.60 14.19
CA ARG A 19 -4.77 2.27 14.92
C ARG A 19 -3.41 1.58 14.70
N LEU A 20 -3.16 1.15 13.47
CA LEU A 20 -1.91 0.48 13.09
C LEU A 20 -0.81 1.50 12.79
N SER A 21 0.43 1.16 13.15
CA SER A 21 1.62 1.91 12.73
C SER A 21 1.97 1.59 11.27
N ASP A 22 2.82 2.39 10.64
CA ASP A 22 3.35 2.06 9.30
C ASP A 22 4.09 0.71 9.30
N THR A 23 4.75 0.37 10.41
CA THR A 23 5.41 -0.92 10.61
C THR A 23 4.42 -2.08 10.61
N HIS A 24 3.31 -1.99 11.36
CA HIS A 24 2.29 -3.05 11.38
C HIS A 24 1.63 -3.23 10.02
N VAL A 25 1.38 -2.13 9.30
CA VAL A 25 0.87 -2.20 7.93
C VAL A 25 1.84 -2.91 6.99
N GLN A 26 3.14 -2.61 7.11
CA GLN A 26 4.17 -3.27 6.31
C GLN A 26 4.21 -4.77 6.60
N MET A 27 4.25 -5.16 7.87
CA MET A 27 4.19 -6.57 8.30
C MET A 27 2.95 -7.27 7.74
N ALA A 28 1.76 -6.66 7.92
CA ALA A 28 0.50 -7.22 7.45
C ALA A 28 0.49 -7.43 5.93
N ARG A 29 1.13 -6.54 5.16
CA ARG A 29 1.29 -6.67 3.71
C ARG A 29 2.23 -7.81 3.33
N GLU A 30 3.36 -7.96 4.02
CA GLU A 30 4.31 -9.07 3.79
C GLU A 30 3.72 -10.43 4.18
N LEU A 31 2.86 -10.45 5.21
CA LEU A 31 2.09 -11.61 5.61
C LEU A 31 0.98 -11.99 4.61
N GLY A 32 0.62 -11.09 3.69
CA GLY A 32 -0.46 -11.29 2.73
C GLY A 32 -1.86 -11.08 3.32
N LEU A 33 -1.97 -10.33 4.42
CA LEU A 33 -3.26 -9.97 4.99
C LEU A 33 -4.03 -9.01 4.07
N ASN A 34 -5.35 -8.99 4.22
CA ASN A 34 -6.24 -8.14 3.43
C ASN A 34 -6.81 -7.02 4.33
N PRO A 35 -6.66 -5.74 3.94
CA PRO A 35 -7.15 -4.60 4.74
C PRO A 35 -8.66 -4.66 5.00
N ASP A 36 -9.44 -5.18 4.05
CA ASP A 36 -10.91 -5.28 4.18
C ASP A 36 -11.33 -6.37 5.18
N LYS A 37 -10.45 -7.34 5.45
CA LYS A 37 -10.72 -8.47 6.36
C LYS A 37 -10.19 -8.25 7.78
N LEU A 38 -9.40 -7.19 8.02
CA LEU A 38 -8.82 -6.91 9.34
C LEU A 38 -9.88 -6.72 10.42
N GLY A 39 -11.06 -6.19 10.09
CA GLY A 39 -12.15 -6.04 11.07
C GLY A 39 -12.69 -7.34 11.65
N LYS A 40 -12.56 -8.47 10.96
CA LYS A 40 -12.92 -9.79 11.53
C LYS A 40 -11.87 -10.30 12.52
N ILE A 41 -10.63 -9.85 12.37
CA ILE A 41 -9.51 -10.23 13.22
C ILE A 41 -9.47 -9.32 14.45
N ASP A 42 -9.72 -8.02 14.27
CA ASP A 42 -9.77 -7.01 15.32
C ASP A 42 -11.08 -7.04 16.12
N ASN A 43 -11.43 -8.21 16.66
CA ASN A 43 -12.60 -8.40 17.53
C ASN A 43 -12.22 -8.64 19.00
N HIS A 44 -11.02 -8.21 19.40
CA HIS A 44 -10.47 -8.45 20.74
C HIS A 44 -11.33 -7.87 21.89
N ARG A 45 -12.17 -6.86 21.60
CA ARG A 45 -13.10 -6.28 22.59
C ARG A 45 -14.30 -7.17 22.91
N GLN A 46 -14.73 -8.01 21.98
CA GLN A 46 -15.81 -8.98 22.20
C GLN A 46 -15.25 -10.33 22.64
N GLU A 47 -14.12 -10.73 22.06
CA GLU A 47 -13.41 -11.96 22.38
C GLU A 47 -12.10 -11.63 23.09
N SER A 48 -12.15 -11.38 24.40
CA SER A 48 -11.00 -10.92 25.19
C SER A 48 -9.81 -11.89 25.25
N TRP A 49 -10.00 -13.13 24.82
CA TRP A 49 -8.93 -14.11 24.66
C TRP A 49 -8.12 -13.92 23.38
N LYS A 50 -8.58 -13.06 22.45
CA LYS A 50 -7.82 -12.67 21.26
C LYS A 50 -6.87 -11.52 21.58
N ALA A 51 -5.65 -11.63 21.08
CA ALA A 51 -4.70 -10.53 21.10
C ALA A 51 -5.23 -9.33 20.29
N PRO A 52 -4.93 -8.09 20.70
CA PRO A 52 -5.11 -6.91 19.87
C PRO A 52 -4.49 -7.10 18.48
N LEU A 53 -5.10 -6.51 17.44
CA LEU A 53 -4.64 -6.68 16.06
C LEU A 53 -3.14 -6.35 15.86
N PRO A 54 -2.56 -5.28 16.45
CA PRO A 54 -1.13 -5.00 16.37
C PRO A 54 -0.26 -6.18 16.83
N GLU A 55 -0.52 -6.69 18.04
CA GLU A 55 0.22 -7.78 18.67
C GLU A 55 0.08 -9.07 17.86
N PHE A 56 -1.14 -9.34 17.36
CA PHE A 56 -1.39 -10.49 16.49
C PHE A 56 -0.53 -10.43 15.21
N ILE A 57 -0.40 -9.26 14.58
CA ILE A 57 0.42 -9.07 13.38
C ILE A 57 1.90 -9.31 13.70
N GLU A 58 2.40 -8.76 14.80
CA GLU A 58 3.79 -8.96 15.24
C GLU A 58 4.10 -10.43 15.51
N GLU A 59 3.20 -11.13 16.19
CA GLU A 59 3.37 -12.54 16.56
C GLU A 59 3.46 -13.45 15.32
N ILE A 60 2.53 -13.30 14.37
CA ILE A 60 2.55 -14.10 13.14
C ILE A 60 3.72 -13.71 12.23
N PHE A 61 4.14 -12.44 12.23
CA PHE A 61 5.31 -11.97 11.51
C PHE A 61 6.58 -12.64 12.05
N TYR A 62 6.77 -12.60 13.37
CA TYR A 62 7.88 -13.27 14.03
C TYR A 62 7.88 -14.78 13.78
N LYS A 63 6.72 -15.44 13.88
CA LYS A 63 6.61 -16.88 13.63
C LYS A 63 7.07 -17.26 12.22
N ARG A 64 6.72 -16.46 11.21
CA ARG A 64 7.00 -16.74 9.79
C ARG A 64 8.41 -16.34 9.36
N PHE A 65 8.88 -15.16 9.80
CA PHE A 65 10.12 -14.57 9.32
C PHE A 65 11.26 -14.62 10.33
N LYS A 66 10.98 -14.97 11.60
CA LYS A 66 11.94 -14.97 12.71
C LYS A 66 12.62 -13.62 12.93
N LYS A 67 11.87 -12.54 12.65
CA LYS A 67 12.28 -11.14 12.82
C LYS A 67 11.19 -10.40 13.57
N GLU A 68 11.58 -9.48 14.45
CA GLU A 68 10.63 -8.64 15.18
C GLU A 68 10.08 -7.49 14.32
N ARG A 69 10.83 -7.05 13.31
CA ARG A 69 10.47 -5.93 12.43
C ARG A 69 10.87 -6.21 10.98
N PRO A 70 10.15 -5.67 10.00
CA PRO A 70 10.56 -5.72 8.59
C PRO A 70 11.83 -4.88 8.39
N ASP A 71 12.69 -5.33 7.47
CA ASP A 71 13.97 -4.65 7.20
C ASP A 71 13.77 -3.25 6.60
N ILE A 72 12.67 -3.05 5.84
CA ILE A 72 12.34 -1.77 5.20
C ILE A 72 10.87 -1.46 5.43
N VAL A 73 10.60 -0.35 6.12
CA VAL A 73 9.24 0.20 6.27
C VAL A 73 9.03 1.29 5.23
N LYS A 74 8.09 1.07 4.30
CA LYS A 74 7.66 2.09 3.33
C LYS A 74 6.30 2.66 3.74
N PRO A 75 6.24 3.89 4.28
CA PRO A 75 4.98 4.51 4.67
C PRO A 75 4.00 4.62 3.50
N LEU A 76 2.72 4.33 3.73
CA LEU A 76 1.71 4.33 2.66
C LEU A 76 1.61 5.69 1.94
N LYS A 77 1.76 6.78 2.70
CA LYS A 77 1.75 8.15 2.18
C LYS A 77 2.87 8.40 1.17
N GLN A 78 4.04 7.79 1.38
CA GLN A 78 5.16 7.93 0.46
C GLN A 78 4.89 7.16 -0.84
N ILE A 79 4.40 5.93 -0.74
CA ILE A 79 4.06 5.09 -1.91
C ILE A 79 2.97 5.78 -2.75
N LEU A 80 1.98 6.42 -2.11
CA LEU A 80 0.94 7.16 -2.81
C LEU A 80 1.52 8.33 -3.62
N LYS A 81 2.42 9.12 -3.03
CA LYS A 81 3.09 10.25 -3.71
C LYS A 81 3.95 9.78 -4.88
N GLU A 82 4.73 8.71 -4.69
CA GLU A 82 5.55 8.12 -5.76
C GLU A 82 4.68 7.67 -6.95
N GLN A 83 3.51 7.09 -6.67
CA GLN A 83 2.57 6.68 -7.70
C GLN A 83 1.96 7.88 -8.44
N GLU A 84 1.60 8.95 -7.74
CA GLU A 84 1.05 10.16 -8.36
C GLU A 84 2.07 10.90 -9.23
N ILE A 85 3.34 10.91 -8.83
CA ILE A 85 4.43 11.47 -9.65
C ILE A 85 4.58 10.65 -10.92
N LYS A 86 4.65 9.32 -10.80
CA LYS A 86 4.80 8.41 -11.94
C LYS A 86 3.63 8.51 -12.93
N ASP A 87 2.41 8.66 -12.43
CA ASP A 87 1.22 8.82 -13.27
C ASP A 87 1.22 10.18 -13.99
N LYS A 88 1.68 11.26 -13.33
CA LYS A 88 1.86 12.58 -13.95
C LYS A 88 2.94 12.57 -15.03
N GLU A 89 4.08 11.94 -14.78
CA GLU A 89 5.16 11.80 -15.76
C GLU A 89 4.70 11.05 -17.01
N LYS A 90 4.03 9.91 -16.82
CA LYS A 90 3.44 9.15 -17.93
C LYS A 90 2.43 9.96 -18.73
N LYS A 91 1.61 10.80 -18.07
CA LYS A 91 0.66 11.68 -18.76
C LYS A 91 1.38 12.72 -19.62
N LYS A 92 2.42 13.37 -19.06
CA LYS A 92 3.24 14.36 -19.78
C LYS A 92 3.96 13.73 -20.97
N GLU A 93 4.53 12.53 -20.81
CA GLU A 93 5.21 11.82 -21.89
C GLU A 93 4.25 11.46 -23.03
N LYS A 94 3.05 10.96 -22.71
CA LYS A 94 2.02 10.66 -23.71
C LYS A 94 1.57 11.91 -24.46
N GLU A 95 1.42 13.04 -23.77
CA GLU A 95 1.06 14.31 -24.40
C GLU A 95 2.18 14.82 -25.32
N LYS A 96 3.44 14.71 -24.90
CA LYS A 96 4.60 15.06 -25.73
C LYS A 96 4.64 14.22 -27.01
N ARG A 97 4.48 12.89 -26.90
CA ARG A 97 4.44 11.97 -28.04
C ARG A 97 3.30 12.28 -29.02
N ARG A 98 2.13 12.70 -28.51
CA ARG A 98 1.00 13.13 -29.36
C ARG A 98 1.32 14.39 -30.14
N LYS A 99 1.90 15.40 -29.48
CA LYS A 99 2.33 16.64 -30.14
C LYS A 99 3.44 16.41 -31.16
N GLU A 100 4.42 15.57 -30.83
CA GLU A 100 5.48 15.17 -31.76
C GLU A 100 4.91 14.48 -33.00
N HIS A 101 3.99 13.53 -32.83
CA HIS A 101 3.32 12.85 -33.94
C HIS A 101 2.47 13.81 -34.79
N GLU A 102 1.70 14.72 -34.19
CA GLU A 102 0.94 15.74 -34.92
C GLU A 102 1.86 16.66 -35.74
N GLN A 103 2.99 17.07 -35.16
CA GLN A 103 3.99 17.90 -35.84
C GLN A 103 4.65 17.16 -37.01
N GLU A 104 4.98 15.88 -36.85
CA GLU A 104 5.54 15.04 -37.93
C GLU A 104 4.56 14.87 -39.09
N GLN A 105 3.26 14.69 -38.80
CA GLN A 105 2.23 14.59 -39.85
C GLN A 105 2.06 15.92 -40.61
N MET A 106 2.14 17.07 -39.92
CA MET A 106 2.08 18.38 -40.56
C MET A 106 3.31 18.71 -41.42
N ASN A 107 4.49 18.16 -41.08
CA ASN A 107 5.71 18.42 -41.82
C ASN A 107 5.88 17.52 -43.07
N ASN A 108 5.13 16.43 -43.16
CA ASN A 108 5.22 15.43 -44.23
C ASN A 108 4.07 15.49 -45.26
N GLY A 109 3.12 16.42 -45.10
CA GLY A 109 2.02 16.67 -46.05
C GLY A 109 2.18 18.01 -46.75
#